data_AF-A0A2D9SYN5-F1
#
_entry.id   AF-A0A2D9SYN5-F1
#
_cell.length_a   1.000
_cell.length_b   1.000
_cell.length_c   1.000
_cell.angle_alpha   90.00
_cell.angle_beta   90.00
_cell.angle_gamma   90.00
#
_symmetry.space_group_name_H-M   'P 1'
#
loop_
_entity.id
_entity.type
_entity.pdbx_description
1 polymer ?
#
loop_
_entity_poly.entity_id
_entity_poly.type
_entity_poly.pdbx_seq_one_letter_code
_entity_poly.pdbx_strand_id
1 'polypeptide(L)'
;MGSTTAVRVTAVSPWVAVTATSPLDPTGRIEASQWSSTRTGGSTLAPVAPKVGASLEGGVSLTRARKLVPGAGAKSRTIAVSGGPASGSEPGESSPQARTARTESGSQRFIPRWYRVLDEPPLPGRRFAQSGPMEVPEALRAEIVGGNCVAFVGAGFSAPLVPEWPALLRRLGEDLGESAMVERVLGADARPRSDALEAAAQMLRDAHPEPFLEALRQRLGHEALATAVTPGGRMARRLELLRSVPFATILTTNFDGLLRGRTPDGGAYWGALRPQAHRWWEARFWDREHLGPQVVKLHGDVDAETADALVFSKRDYRQRLYSLASYRSFLRAMMARFTVLYLGFSFTDAYVNELRSEVLSIFGDHAHAPIAYAVLPNVPEDYRAYLRSHEGIQVLPYAHERGDEHQGFDRWLAAVHAETNPIQLLGRRLSGKRILWNDAKPINNEYAERFLREAAADAPGADCRIDKVKTWQAACAALESQRYDLVMTHWGWRKAALPSGEPAAAGERLLMEMRARDLRAPVLVLSTSDFAPENRPVALRLGAKEYLCDWSELFREVAELFA
;
A
#
# COMPACT_ATOMS: atom_id res chain seq x y z
N MET A 1 4.00 -47.59 -56.71
CA MET A 1 4.55 -48.48 -55.65
C MET A 1 5.08 -47.59 -54.54
N GLY A 2 4.91 -47.93 -53.25
CA GLY A 2 5.54 -47.24 -52.09
C GLY A 2 5.37 -45.71 -52.03
N SER A 3 4.42 -45.07 -51.34
CA SER A 3 3.89 -45.28 -49.99
C SER A 3 4.95 -45.32 -48.88
N THR A 4 5.29 -44.14 -48.34
CA THR A 4 5.94 -43.98 -47.03
C THR A 4 5.08 -43.06 -46.17
N THR A 5 4.35 -43.64 -45.22
CA THR A 5 3.30 -42.94 -44.47
C THR A 5 3.89 -42.12 -43.32
N ALA A 6 3.56 -40.83 -43.25
CA ALA A 6 3.90 -39.99 -42.10
C ALA A 6 3.06 -40.39 -40.87
N VAL A 7 3.69 -41.02 -39.88
CA VAL A 7 3.02 -41.42 -38.63
C VAL A 7 2.89 -40.22 -37.70
N ARG A 8 1.70 -39.62 -37.63
CA ARG A 8 1.30 -38.77 -36.50
C ARG A 8 1.12 -39.64 -35.27
N VAL A 9 1.97 -39.48 -34.25
CA VAL A 9 1.72 -40.01 -32.91
C VAL A 9 0.97 -38.95 -32.11
N THR A 10 -0.32 -39.18 -31.87
CA THR A 10 -1.10 -38.43 -30.87
C THR A 10 -0.72 -38.88 -29.47
N ALA A 11 -0.14 -37.97 -28.68
CA ALA A 11 0.06 -38.19 -27.25
C ALA A 11 -1.28 -38.00 -26.51
N VAL A 12 -1.80 -39.07 -25.92
CA VAL A 12 -3.02 -39.09 -25.10
C VAL A 12 -2.64 -39.22 -23.63
N SER A 13 -3.32 -38.51 -22.73
CA SER A 13 -3.03 -38.48 -21.30
C SER A 13 -3.54 -39.72 -20.53
N PRO A 14 -2.72 -40.31 -19.65
CA PRO A 14 -3.12 -40.99 -18.41
C PRO A 14 -2.90 -40.03 -17.21
N TRP A 15 -3.83 -39.79 -16.29
CA TRP A 15 -4.36 -40.70 -15.24
C TRP A 15 -3.20 -41.27 -14.38
N VAL A 16 -3.17 -41.11 -13.05
CA VAL A 16 -4.15 -41.45 -11.99
C VAL A 16 -4.00 -40.42 -10.82
N ALA A 17 -5.01 -39.86 -10.13
CA ALA A 17 -6.30 -40.35 -9.61
C ALA A 17 -6.25 -41.15 -8.29
N VAL A 18 -5.87 -40.49 -7.18
CA VAL A 18 -6.00 -41.06 -5.82
C VAL A 18 -7.26 -40.51 -5.14
N THR A 19 -8.19 -41.39 -4.81
CA THR A 19 -9.39 -41.07 -4.01
C THR A 19 -9.13 -41.22 -2.53
N ALA A 20 -9.48 -40.19 -1.73
CA ALA A 20 -9.66 -40.28 -0.29
C ALA A 20 -11.01 -39.67 0.07
N THR A 21 -11.77 -40.31 0.96
CA THR A 21 -13.20 -40.02 1.18
C THR A 21 -13.51 -39.49 2.58
N SER A 22 -14.47 -38.57 2.65
CA SER A 22 -15.21 -38.15 3.85
C SER A 22 -14.48 -37.21 4.84
N PRO A 23 -15.24 -36.41 5.62
CA PRO A 23 -14.91 -34.98 5.74
C PRO A 23 -14.58 -34.49 7.15
N LEU A 24 -14.01 -33.28 7.21
CA LEU A 24 -13.98 -32.44 8.42
C LEU A 24 -14.55 -31.05 8.13
N ASP A 25 -15.66 -30.78 8.81
CA ASP A 25 -16.25 -29.50 9.22
C ASP A 25 -15.58 -28.17 8.76
N PRO A 26 -16.25 -27.36 7.91
CA PRO A 26 -15.84 -26.00 7.57
C PRO A 26 -16.60 -24.90 8.37
N THR A 27 -17.01 -25.12 9.63
CA THR A 27 -17.67 -24.09 10.47
C THR A 27 -16.70 -23.12 11.15
N GLY A 28 -15.70 -22.64 10.39
CA GLY A 28 -14.82 -21.53 10.78
C GLY A 28 -15.57 -20.19 10.87
N ARG A 29 -16.40 -20.02 11.91
CA ARG A 29 -17.16 -18.79 12.17
C ARG A 29 -16.22 -17.61 12.38
N ILE A 30 -16.26 -16.65 11.46
CA ILE A 30 -15.95 -15.25 11.76
C ILE A 30 -17.28 -14.59 12.11
N GLU A 31 -17.41 -14.02 13.31
CA GLU A 31 -18.66 -13.41 13.75
C GLU A 31 -18.87 -12.05 13.07
N ALA A 32 -19.88 -11.96 12.21
CA ALA A 32 -20.34 -10.69 11.66
C ALA A 32 -21.05 -9.89 12.76
N SER A 33 -20.38 -8.87 13.31
CA SER A 33 -20.85 -8.07 14.43
C SER A 33 -21.95 -7.08 14.05
N GLN A 34 -23.15 -7.61 13.81
CA GLN A 34 -24.46 -7.03 14.07
C GLN A 34 -24.71 -5.57 13.63
N TRP A 35 -25.36 -5.43 12.47
CA TRP A 35 -26.42 -4.43 12.35
C TRP A 35 -27.47 -4.67 13.45
N SER A 36 -27.69 -3.71 14.34
CA SER A 36 -28.72 -3.82 15.39
C SER A 36 -29.61 -2.58 15.44
N SER A 37 -30.91 -2.78 15.61
CA SER A 37 -31.91 -1.72 15.50
C SER A 37 -32.22 -1.07 16.86
N THR A 38 -31.95 0.22 17.01
CA THR A 38 -32.43 1.01 18.15
C THR A 38 -33.95 1.16 18.10
N ARG A 39 -34.67 0.59 19.07
CA ARG A 39 -36.05 0.97 19.40
C ARG A 39 -36.06 1.87 20.63
N THR A 40 -36.84 2.94 20.56
CA THR A 40 -37.09 3.86 21.67
C THR A 40 -38.18 3.35 22.61
N GLY A 41 -37.98 3.55 23.91
CA GLY A 41 -38.99 3.30 24.94
C GLY A 41 -38.31 2.95 26.26
N GLY A 42 -38.45 3.78 27.29
CA GLY A 42 -37.78 3.56 28.56
C GLY A 42 -38.54 4.12 29.75
N SER A 43 -38.13 3.69 30.93
CA SER A 43 -38.34 4.40 32.18
C SER A 43 -37.26 4.05 33.21
N THR A 44 -37.13 4.91 34.20
CA THR A 44 -36.20 4.90 35.33
C THR A 44 -36.12 3.57 36.11
N LEU A 45 -34.91 3.20 36.54
CA LEU A 45 -34.55 3.12 37.97
C LEU A 45 -33.03 3.02 38.19
N ALA A 46 -32.58 3.26 39.43
CA ALA A 46 -31.18 3.38 39.86
C ALA A 46 -30.56 2.02 40.29
N PRO A 47 -29.22 1.88 40.38
CA PRO A 47 -28.55 0.58 40.45
C PRO A 47 -28.53 -0.04 41.86
N VAL A 48 -28.51 -1.38 41.90
CA VAL A 48 -28.22 -2.18 43.09
C VAL A 48 -27.11 -3.17 42.76
N ALA A 49 -26.05 -3.18 43.56
CA ALA A 49 -25.01 -4.20 43.55
C ALA A 49 -25.12 -5.08 44.81
N PRO A 50 -24.70 -6.35 44.74
CA PRO A 50 -24.08 -7.01 45.88
C PRO A 50 -22.66 -7.53 45.58
N LYS A 51 -21.89 -7.72 46.66
CA LYS A 51 -20.51 -8.24 46.69
C LYS A 51 -20.47 -9.74 47.06
N VAL A 52 -19.26 -10.32 47.06
CA VAL A 52 -18.87 -11.62 47.67
C VAL A 52 -19.39 -12.83 46.87
N GLY A 53 -18.68 -13.96 46.70
CA GLY A 53 -17.34 -14.48 47.09
C GLY A 53 -17.26 -15.95 46.61
N ALA A 54 -16.25 -16.79 46.88
CA ALA A 54 -14.95 -16.65 47.57
C ALA A 54 -14.00 -17.78 47.05
N SER A 55 -12.83 -17.96 47.68
CA SER A 55 -11.73 -18.87 47.27
C SER A 55 -11.98 -20.37 47.39
N LEU A 56 -11.19 -21.16 46.66
CA LEU A 56 -10.55 -22.47 47.01
C LEU A 56 -9.56 -22.77 45.88
N GLU A 57 -8.23 -22.63 46.05
CA GLU A 57 -7.28 -23.61 46.62
C GLU A 57 -7.21 -24.98 45.89
N GLY A 58 -5.99 -25.41 45.55
CA GLY A 58 -5.76 -26.66 44.79
C GLY A 58 -4.33 -26.85 44.27
N GLY A 59 -3.30 -26.58 45.07
CA GLY A 59 -1.90 -26.74 44.66
C GLY A 59 -1.32 -28.13 44.98
N VAL A 60 -0.61 -28.74 44.03
CA VAL A 60 0.24 -29.93 44.23
C VAL A 60 1.59 -29.69 43.53
N SER A 61 2.68 -30.22 44.08
CA SER A 61 4.05 -29.89 43.68
C SER A 61 4.97 -31.10 43.59
N LEU A 62 6.08 -30.93 42.87
CA LEU A 62 7.29 -31.77 42.83
C LEU A 62 7.19 -33.23 42.36
N THR A 63 7.91 -33.52 41.27
CA THR A 63 9.00 -34.53 41.34
C THR A 63 10.14 -34.20 40.36
N ARG A 64 11.25 -34.96 40.41
CA ARG A 64 12.61 -34.48 40.06
C ARG A 64 13.43 -35.56 39.36
N ALA A 65 13.91 -35.33 38.13
CA ALA A 65 14.70 -36.31 37.37
C ALA A 65 16.00 -35.75 36.72
N ARG A 66 17.12 -36.15 37.34
CA ARG A 66 18.55 -36.24 36.92
C ARG A 66 19.07 -35.70 35.56
N LYS A 67 20.27 -35.10 35.65
CA LYS A 67 21.28 -34.93 34.57
C LYS A 67 21.65 -36.26 33.88
N LEU A 68 22.15 -36.17 32.64
CA LEU A 68 23.24 -37.01 32.12
C LEU A 68 24.04 -36.27 31.02
N VAL A 69 25.35 -36.50 30.95
CA VAL A 69 26.29 -35.95 29.94
C VAL A 69 27.40 -36.98 29.67
N PRO A 70 27.65 -37.29 28.39
CA PRO A 70 29.02 -37.26 27.83
C PRO A 70 29.03 -36.56 26.44
N GLY A 71 30.16 -36.26 25.79
CA GLY A 71 31.55 -36.43 26.21
C GLY A 71 32.53 -36.57 25.03
N ALA A 72 33.24 -35.48 24.70
CA ALA A 72 34.51 -35.41 23.93
C ALA A 72 34.66 -36.13 22.55
N GLY A 73 34.70 -35.32 21.48
CA GLY A 73 35.97 -35.04 20.79
C GLY A 73 36.45 -35.93 19.62
N ALA A 74 36.71 -35.29 18.47
CA ALA A 74 37.57 -35.81 17.40
C ALA A 74 38.38 -34.66 16.75
N LYS A 75 39.60 -34.93 16.25
CA LYS A 75 40.48 -33.97 15.56
C LYS A 75 40.78 -34.46 14.13
N SER A 76 40.83 -33.54 13.16
CA SER A 76 41.52 -33.76 11.87
C SER A 76 42.05 -32.39 11.40
N ARG A 77 43.36 -32.12 11.49
CA ARG A 77 44.47 -32.53 10.60
C ARG A 77 44.53 -31.76 9.27
N THR A 78 45.28 -30.67 9.31
CA THR A 78 45.89 -30.03 8.14
C THR A 78 46.86 -30.99 7.43
N ILE A 79 46.89 -30.96 6.10
CA ILE A 79 48.00 -31.47 5.28
C ILE A 79 48.29 -30.43 4.20
N ALA A 80 49.58 -30.16 3.95
CA ALA A 80 50.07 -29.41 2.81
C ALA A 80 51.26 -30.15 2.22
N VAL A 81 51.33 -30.26 0.89
CA VAL A 81 52.44 -30.86 0.14
C VAL A 81 52.69 -30.01 -1.11
N SER A 82 53.94 -29.94 -1.56
CA SER A 82 54.47 -29.03 -2.58
C SER A 82 55.14 -29.77 -3.74
N GLY A 83 55.29 -29.11 -4.89
CA GLY A 83 56.27 -29.49 -5.91
C GLY A 83 55.77 -29.49 -7.37
N GLY A 84 56.53 -28.86 -8.27
CA GLY A 84 56.52 -29.11 -9.72
C GLY A 84 57.65 -30.09 -10.12
N PRO A 85 58.23 -30.05 -11.35
CA PRO A 85 58.37 -28.87 -12.21
C PRO A 85 58.12 -29.07 -13.74
N ALA A 86 58.40 -27.99 -14.48
CA ALA A 86 58.21 -27.68 -15.90
C ALA A 86 58.78 -28.64 -16.98
N SER A 87 58.21 -28.55 -18.20
CA SER A 87 58.92 -28.16 -19.46
C SER A 87 57.99 -28.15 -20.68
N GLY A 88 58.32 -27.38 -21.74
CA GLY A 88 57.60 -27.36 -23.03
C GLY A 88 57.33 -25.96 -23.60
N SER A 89 57.35 -25.80 -24.93
CA SER A 89 57.24 -24.52 -25.66
C SER A 89 56.45 -24.68 -26.99
N GLU A 90 56.09 -23.66 -27.78
CA GLU A 90 56.57 -22.26 -27.78
C GLU A 90 55.47 -21.17 -28.00
N PRO A 91 55.38 -20.29 -29.05
CA PRO A 91 54.60 -19.05 -28.93
C PRO A 91 53.27 -19.00 -29.71
N GLY A 92 52.47 -17.97 -29.44
CA GLY A 92 51.30 -17.53 -30.23
C GLY A 92 50.88 -16.11 -29.83
N GLU A 93 50.75 -15.22 -30.80
CA GLU A 93 50.71 -13.74 -30.74
C GLU A 93 49.72 -13.01 -29.78
N SER A 94 50.02 -11.71 -29.58
CA SER A 94 49.12 -10.57 -29.31
C SER A 94 48.71 -10.19 -27.87
N SER A 95 49.26 -9.06 -27.38
CA SER A 95 48.61 -7.96 -26.62
C SER A 95 49.53 -7.31 -25.55
N PRO A 96 49.65 -5.97 -25.47
CA PRO A 96 50.58 -5.33 -24.53
C PRO A 96 50.01 -5.05 -23.13
N GLN A 97 50.58 -5.74 -22.14
CA GLN A 97 50.84 -5.25 -20.76
C GLN A 97 49.66 -4.77 -19.89
N ALA A 98 48.97 -5.72 -19.25
CA ALA A 98 48.36 -5.46 -17.94
C ALA A 98 49.44 -5.51 -16.84
N ARG A 99 49.58 -4.43 -16.03
CA ARG A 99 50.39 -4.46 -14.79
C ARG A 99 49.50 -4.85 -13.61
N THR A 100 49.71 -6.04 -13.06
CA THR A 100 49.03 -6.51 -11.83
C THR A 100 49.57 -5.80 -10.59
N ALA A 101 48.76 -4.90 -10.02
CA ALA A 101 48.97 -4.36 -8.68
C ALA A 101 48.03 -5.06 -7.67
N ARG A 102 48.51 -5.22 -6.43
CA ARG A 102 47.92 -6.10 -5.41
C ARG A 102 46.44 -5.81 -5.11
N THR A 103 45.70 -6.89 -4.87
CA THR A 103 44.36 -6.85 -4.27
C THR A 103 44.42 -6.41 -2.80
N GLU A 104 43.81 -5.26 -2.48
CA GLU A 104 43.35 -4.96 -1.12
C GLU A 104 41.81 -4.91 -1.12
N SER A 105 41.19 -5.77 -0.32
CA SER A 105 39.73 -5.95 -0.29
C SER A 105 39.04 -4.90 0.57
N GLY A 106 39.06 -3.64 0.12
CA GLY A 106 38.34 -2.52 0.74
C GLY A 106 37.14 -2.09 -0.08
N SER A 107 35.94 -2.61 0.22
CA SER A 107 34.70 -2.26 -0.48
C SER A 107 34.13 -0.89 -0.07
N GLN A 108 34.92 0.17 -0.31
CA GLN A 108 34.42 1.54 -0.31
C GLN A 108 33.41 1.71 -1.45
N ARG A 109 32.12 1.55 -1.13
CA ARG A 109 31.03 1.84 -2.05
C ARG A 109 31.12 3.29 -2.48
N PHE A 110 31.48 3.52 -3.75
CA PHE A 110 31.54 4.84 -4.36
C PHE A 110 30.13 5.42 -4.40
N ILE A 111 29.81 6.34 -3.49
CA ILE A 111 28.58 7.14 -3.55
C ILE A 111 28.85 8.28 -4.53
N PRO A 112 28.16 8.35 -5.69
CA PRO A 112 28.39 9.41 -6.66
C PRO A 112 28.23 10.80 -6.06
N ARG A 113 29.13 11.72 -6.41
CA ARG A 113 29.16 13.10 -5.88
C ARG A 113 27.83 13.84 -6.06
N TRP A 114 27.03 13.48 -7.08
CA TRP A 114 25.73 14.07 -7.36
C TRP A 114 24.63 13.74 -6.35
N TYR A 115 24.79 12.74 -5.46
CA TYR A 115 23.82 12.52 -4.37
C TYR A 115 23.66 13.73 -3.44
N ARG A 116 24.68 14.59 -3.35
CA ARG A 116 24.65 15.83 -2.55
C ARG A 116 23.84 16.95 -3.22
N VAL A 117 23.57 16.86 -4.53
CA VAL A 117 22.88 17.92 -5.30
C VAL A 117 21.39 18.03 -4.94
N LEU A 118 20.82 17.01 -4.27
CA LEU A 118 19.47 17.08 -3.70
C LEU A 118 19.42 17.89 -2.37
N ASP A 119 20.55 18.01 -1.67
CA ASP A 119 20.67 18.74 -0.39
C ASP A 119 21.31 20.13 -0.54
N GLU A 120 22.14 20.34 -1.57
CA GLU A 120 22.81 21.61 -1.84
C GLU A 120 21.81 22.70 -2.30
N PRO A 121 21.99 23.97 -1.89
CA PRO A 121 21.11 25.06 -2.31
C PRO A 121 21.17 25.27 -3.83
N PRO A 122 20.08 25.75 -4.47
CA PRO A 122 20.00 25.90 -5.91
C PRO A 122 21.14 26.78 -6.45
N LEU A 123 22.01 26.19 -7.30
CA LEU A 123 23.13 26.88 -7.90
C LEU A 123 22.64 28.09 -8.74
N PRO A 124 23.16 29.30 -8.52
CA PRO A 124 22.71 30.49 -9.23
C PRO A 124 22.90 30.34 -10.75
N GLY A 125 21.84 30.59 -11.50
CA GLY A 125 21.82 30.48 -12.97
C GLY A 125 21.25 29.17 -13.54
N ARG A 126 21.03 28.11 -12.74
CA ARG A 126 20.26 26.95 -13.20
C ARG A 126 18.76 27.28 -13.27
N ARG A 127 18.09 26.86 -14.35
CA ARG A 127 16.62 26.98 -14.48
C ARG A 127 15.96 25.80 -13.76
N PHE A 128 15.29 26.08 -12.66
CA PHE A 128 14.41 25.13 -11.97
C PHE A 128 13.01 25.16 -12.60
N ALA A 129 12.20 24.12 -12.37
CA ALA A 129 10.83 24.10 -12.89
C ALA A 129 9.99 25.17 -12.16
N GLN A 130 9.43 26.13 -12.90
CA GLN A 130 8.50 27.11 -12.33
C GLN A 130 7.19 26.43 -11.90
N SER A 131 6.44 27.11 -11.03
CA SER A 131 5.17 26.64 -10.46
C SER A 131 4.01 26.71 -11.47
N GLY A 132 4.11 25.94 -12.55
CA GLY A 132 2.97 25.60 -13.42
C GLY A 132 1.98 24.65 -12.74
N PRO A 133 0.89 24.27 -13.43
CA PRO A 133 -0.01 23.22 -12.95
C PRO A 133 0.74 21.90 -12.76
N MET A 134 0.44 21.18 -11.68
CA MET A 134 1.06 19.89 -11.38
C MET A 134 0.35 18.76 -12.12
N GLU A 135 0.67 18.64 -13.41
CA GLU A 135 0.13 17.61 -14.30
C GLU A 135 0.69 16.24 -13.92
N VAL A 136 -0.18 15.33 -13.46
CA VAL A 136 0.18 13.95 -13.13
C VAL A 136 0.34 13.16 -14.43
N PRO A 137 1.50 12.53 -14.69
CA PRO A 137 1.72 11.82 -15.94
C PRO A 137 0.68 10.71 -16.18
N GLU A 138 0.15 10.63 -17.40
CA GLU A 138 -0.87 9.65 -17.81
C GLU A 138 -0.52 8.22 -17.38
N ALA A 139 0.73 7.79 -17.62
CA ALA A 139 1.20 6.46 -17.24
C ALA A 139 1.23 6.23 -15.71
N LEU A 140 1.58 7.23 -14.90
CA LEU A 140 1.49 7.14 -13.44
C LEU A 140 0.03 7.07 -12.98
N ARG A 141 -0.86 7.88 -13.58
CA ARG A 141 -2.30 7.83 -13.29
C ARG A 141 -2.87 6.45 -13.63
N ALA A 142 -2.56 5.92 -14.82
CA ALA A 142 -2.99 4.59 -15.25
C ALA A 142 -2.48 3.47 -14.32
N GLU A 143 -1.22 3.54 -13.87
CA GLU A 143 -0.65 2.55 -12.95
C GLU A 143 -1.24 2.61 -11.54
N ILE A 144 -1.57 3.81 -11.03
CA ILE A 144 -2.30 3.96 -9.76
C ILE A 144 -3.75 3.46 -9.91
N VAL A 145 -4.48 3.88 -10.94
CA VAL A 145 -5.88 3.46 -11.21
C VAL A 145 -5.97 1.95 -11.47
N GLY A 146 -4.95 1.37 -12.11
CA GLY A 146 -4.81 -0.07 -12.30
C GLY A 146 -4.41 -0.84 -11.04
N GLY A 147 -4.05 -0.16 -9.95
CA GLY A 147 -3.51 -0.77 -8.74
C GLY A 147 -2.18 -1.50 -8.95
N ASN A 148 -1.40 -1.07 -9.95
CA ASN A 148 -0.03 -1.50 -10.22
C ASN A 148 1.01 -0.56 -9.58
N CYS A 149 0.60 0.57 -8.99
CA CYS A 149 1.52 1.47 -8.30
C CYS A 149 1.65 1.16 -6.81
N VAL A 150 2.87 1.24 -6.28
CA VAL A 150 3.17 1.24 -4.84
C VAL A 150 3.79 2.58 -4.45
N ALA A 151 3.44 3.08 -3.27
CA ALA A 151 4.08 4.26 -2.70
C ALA A 151 5.32 3.84 -1.92
N PHE A 152 6.44 4.55 -2.07
CA PHE A 152 7.62 4.40 -1.23
C PHE A 152 7.85 5.71 -0.46
N VAL A 153 7.50 5.71 0.82
CA VAL A 153 7.46 6.91 1.66
C VAL A 153 8.72 7.02 2.51
N GLY A 154 9.39 8.17 2.43
CA GLY A 154 10.60 8.51 3.19
C GLY A 154 10.37 9.60 4.25
N ALA A 155 11.44 9.95 4.97
CA ALA A 155 11.36 10.85 6.14
C ALA A 155 10.82 12.26 5.82
N GLY A 156 11.00 12.75 4.57
CA GLY A 156 10.44 14.04 4.13
C GLY A 156 8.91 14.10 4.12
N PHE A 157 8.22 12.97 4.18
CA PHE A 157 6.78 12.92 4.45
C PHE A 157 6.46 13.29 5.91
N SER A 158 7.24 12.77 6.87
CA SER A 158 7.06 12.98 8.31
C SER A 158 7.64 14.31 8.82
N ALA A 159 8.56 14.94 8.06
CA ALA A 159 9.33 16.14 8.43
C ALA A 159 8.56 17.33 9.06
N PRO A 160 7.28 17.63 8.75
CA PRO A 160 6.53 18.67 9.45
C PRO A 160 6.29 18.43 10.96
N LEU A 161 6.48 17.20 11.45
CA LEU A 161 6.39 16.85 12.88
C LEU A 161 7.60 16.07 13.40
N VAL A 162 8.23 15.24 12.55
CA VAL A 162 9.42 14.44 12.91
C VAL A 162 10.69 15.26 12.63
N PRO A 163 11.59 15.45 13.62
CA PRO A 163 12.82 16.20 13.42
C PRO A 163 13.79 15.54 12.45
N GLU A 164 14.54 16.39 11.74
CA GLU A 164 15.76 16.01 11.03
C GLU A 164 16.75 15.27 11.94
N TRP A 165 17.46 14.29 11.37
CA TRP A 165 18.28 13.33 12.10
C TRP A 165 19.30 13.95 13.08
N PRO A 166 20.02 15.05 12.75
CA PRO A 166 20.94 15.69 13.69
C PRO A 166 20.22 16.30 14.91
N ALA A 167 18.99 16.79 14.73
CA ALA A 167 18.18 17.36 15.82
C ALA A 167 17.53 16.26 16.67
N LEU A 168 17.17 15.11 16.06
CA LEU A 168 16.71 13.93 16.80
C LEU A 168 17.81 13.41 17.74
N LEU A 169 19.02 13.18 17.21
CA LEU A 169 20.14 12.63 17.98
C LEU A 169 20.58 13.54 19.13
N ARG A 170 20.57 14.86 18.92
CA ARG A 170 20.85 15.86 19.98
C ARG A 170 19.85 15.77 21.13
N ARG A 171 18.55 15.71 20.82
CA ARG A 171 17.49 15.60 21.82
C ARG A 171 17.47 14.25 22.55
N LEU A 172 17.77 13.15 21.87
CA LEU A 172 18.00 11.85 22.55
C LEU A 172 19.25 11.90 23.44
N GLY A 173 20.28 12.65 23.05
CA GLY A 173 21.42 12.95 23.91
C GLY A 173 21.05 13.75 25.15
N GLU A 174 20.14 14.73 25.05
CA GLU A 174 19.60 15.47 26.19
C GLU A 174 18.83 14.56 27.16
N ASP A 175 17.93 13.71 26.63
CA ASP A 175 17.11 12.80 27.45
C ASP A 175 17.93 11.73 28.20
N LEU A 176 19.01 11.25 27.56
CA LEU A 176 19.87 10.18 28.07
C LEU A 176 21.10 10.69 28.83
N GLY A 177 21.28 12.02 28.96
CA GLY A 177 22.44 12.63 29.63
C GLY A 177 23.74 12.61 28.81
N GLU A 178 23.67 12.28 27.53
CA GLU A 178 24.77 12.06 26.60
C GLU A 178 25.06 13.25 25.65
N SER A 179 24.47 14.44 25.86
CA SER A 179 24.68 15.61 24.98
C SER A 179 26.16 15.92 24.71
N ALA A 180 27.02 15.76 25.72
CA ALA A 180 28.47 15.99 25.62
C ALA A 180 29.24 14.90 24.84
N MET A 181 28.62 13.75 24.58
CA MET A 181 29.08 12.73 23.64
C MET A 181 28.55 13.05 22.22
N VAL A 182 27.24 13.33 22.09
CA VAL A 182 26.61 13.63 20.80
C VAL A 182 27.24 14.86 20.12
N GLU A 183 27.42 15.98 20.82
CA GLU A 183 28.07 17.17 20.24
C GLU A 183 29.54 16.94 19.87
N ARG A 184 30.22 16.02 20.54
CA ARG A 184 31.62 15.67 20.22
C ARG A 184 31.73 14.84 18.93
N VAL A 185 30.70 14.04 18.63
CA VAL A 185 30.65 13.21 17.42
C VAL A 185 30.07 13.99 16.24
N LEU A 186 29.00 14.75 16.44
CA LEU A 186 28.33 15.53 15.39
C LEU A 186 29.04 16.85 15.08
N GLY A 187 29.72 17.46 16.06
CA GLY A 187 30.31 18.78 15.97
C GLY A 187 29.27 19.90 15.88
N ALA A 188 29.73 21.15 15.93
CA ALA A 188 28.88 22.34 15.77
C ALA A 188 28.31 22.52 14.33
N ASP A 189 28.57 21.57 13.42
CA ASP A 189 28.06 21.61 12.06
C ASP A 189 26.53 21.48 12.03
N ALA A 190 25.89 22.39 11.31
CA ALA A 190 24.45 22.35 11.06
C ALA A 190 24.02 21.16 10.18
N ARG A 191 24.98 20.51 9.50
CA ARG A 191 24.79 19.30 8.69
C ARG A 191 25.97 18.34 8.91
N PRO A 192 25.99 17.56 10.01
CA PRO A 192 27.02 16.57 10.27
C PRO A 192 27.08 15.50 9.17
N ARG A 193 28.25 14.87 8.98
CA ARG A 193 28.40 13.80 8.00
C ARG A 193 27.59 12.55 8.39
N SER A 194 27.18 11.77 7.39
CA SER A 194 26.43 10.52 7.60
C SER A 194 27.16 9.52 8.53
N ASP A 195 28.49 9.42 8.44
CA ASP A 195 29.28 8.55 9.33
C ASP A 195 29.30 9.03 10.79
N ALA A 196 29.24 10.35 11.03
CA ALA A 196 29.10 10.91 12.37
C ALA A 196 27.68 10.68 12.93
N LEU A 197 26.66 10.86 12.10
CA LEU A 197 25.25 10.61 12.46
C LEU A 197 25.01 9.14 12.82
N GLU A 198 25.56 8.21 12.04
CA GLU A 198 25.54 6.77 12.32
C GLU A 198 26.31 6.41 13.60
N ALA A 199 27.47 7.05 13.84
CA ALA A 199 28.28 6.81 15.04
C ALA A 199 27.57 7.29 16.32
N ALA A 200 27.01 8.49 16.32
CA ALA A 200 26.25 9.02 17.47
C ALA A 200 25.00 8.15 17.73
N ALA A 201 24.27 7.74 16.69
CA ALA A 201 23.14 6.81 16.80
C ALA A 201 23.53 5.47 17.44
N GLN A 202 24.68 4.90 17.03
CA GLN A 202 25.19 3.65 17.58
C GLN A 202 25.67 3.80 19.03
N MET A 203 26.37 4.90 19.35
CA MET A 203 26.88 5.17 20.69
C MET A 203 25.75 5.38 21.71
N LEU A 204 24.68 6.12 21.35
CA LEU A 204 23.49 6.26 22.20
C LEU A 204 22.85 4.89 22.49
N ARG A 205 22.67 4.05 21.46
CA ARG A 205 22.05 2.72 21.60
C ARG A 205 22.91 1.74 22.41
N ASP A 206 24.23 1.73 22.23
CA ASP A 206 25.12 0.82 22.98
C ASP A 206 25.38 1.29 24.41
N ALA A 207 25.27 2.59 24.71
CA ALA A 207 25.36 3.13 26.08
C ALA A 207 24.05 2.95 26.89
N HIS A 208 22.90 3.11 26.25
CA HIS A 208 21.57 3.10 26.90
C HIS A 208 20.61 2.08 26.27
N PRO A 209 20.93 0.77 26.21
CA PRO A 209 20.18 -0.19 25.40
C PRO A 209 18.68 -0.31 25.73
N GLU A 210 18.31 -0.27 27.02
CA GLU A 210 16.89 -0.28 27.43
C GLU A 210 16.25 1.13 27.33
N PRO A 211 16.82 2.22 27.90
CA PRO A 211 16.15 3.52 27.89
C PRO A 211 16.06 4.16 26.49
N PHE A 212 16.96 3.81 25.56
CA PHE A 212 17.02 4.40 24.23
C PHE A 212 15.73 4.19 23.41
N LEU A 213 15.14 2.99 23.44
CA LEU A 213 13.90 2.73 22.69
C LEU A 213 12.73 3.54 23.26
N GLU A 214 12.66 3.67 24.58
CA GLU A 214 11.58 4.38 25.25
C GLU A 214 11.71 5.91 25.07
N ALA A 215 12.91 6.47 25.16
CA ALA A 215 13.18 7.87 24.79
C ALA A 215 12.82 8.15 23.31
N LEU A 216 13.06 7.19 22.41
CA LEU A 216 12.65 7.29 21.02
C LEU A 216 11.11 7.24 20.86
N ARG A 217 10.43 6.37 21.60
CA ARG A 217 8.97 6.22 21.60
C ARG A 217 8.25 7.46 22.14
N GLN A 218 8.75 8.05 23.22
CA GLN A 218 8.21 9.29 23.78
C GLN A 218 8.31 10.49 22.83
N ARG A 219 9.17 10.42 21.81
CA ARG A 219 9.32 11.47 20.78
C ARG A 219 8.65 11.14 19.45
N LEU A 220 8.64 9.88 19.03
CA LEU A 220 8.27 9.45 17.68
C LEU A 220 7.21 8.35 17.61
N GLY A 221 6.79 7.81 18.76
CA GLY A 221 5.72 6.84 18.85
C GLY A 221 4.34 7.44 18.55
N HIS A 222 3.38 6.56 18.29
CA HIS A 222 2.04 6.97 17.84
C HIS A 222 1.37 7.97 18.78
N GLU A 223 1.43 7.78 20.10
CA GLU A 223 0.74 8.64 21.06
C GLU A 223 1.27 10.08 21.05
N ALA A 224 2.60 10.24 21.04
CA ALA A 224 3.26 11.54 20.93
C ALA A 224 2.91 12.25 19.61
N LEU A 225 3.03 11.54 18.48
CA LEU A 225 2.81 12.14 17.17
C LEU A 225 1.33 12.35 16.84
N ALA A 226 0.41 11.50 17.29
CA ALA A 226 -1.04 11.71 17.13
C ALA A 226 -1.52 12.94 17.90
N THR A 227 -0.96 13.19 19.09
CA THR A 227 -1.23 14.43 19.86
C THR A 227 -0.70 15.68 19.15
N ALA A 228 0.38 15.56 18.37
CA ALA A 228 0.94 16.65 17.57
C ALA A 228 0.22 16.87 16.21
N VAL A 229 -0.58 15.92 15.72
CA VAL A 229 -1.36 16.08 14.48
C VAL A 229 -2.59 16.95 14.73
N THR A 230 -2.47 18.25 14.41
CA THR A 230 -3.62 19.17 14.42
C THR A 230 -4.70 18.72 13.43
N PRO A 231 -5.97 18.57 13.83
CA PRO A 231 -7.08 18.26 12.90
C PRO A 231 -7.21 19.32 11.80
N GLY A 232 -7.37 18.88 10.55
CA GLY A 232 -7.35 19.77 9.36
C GLY A 232 -5.98 20.40 9.04
N GLY A 233 -4.99 20.22 9.92
CA GLY A 233 -3.62 20.69 9.73
C GLY A 233 -2.85 19.90 8.69
N ARG A 234 -1.67 20.42 8.34
CA ARG A 234 -0.85 19.96 7.21
C ARG A 234 -0.52 18.47 7.24
N MET A 235 -0.16 17.92 8.39
CA MET A 235 0.10 16.47 8.53
C MET A 235 -1.17 15.62 8.44
N ALA A 236 -2.28 16.09 9.04
CA ALA A 236 -3.58 15.40 8.92
C ALA A 236 -3.97 15.28 7.44
N ARG A 237 -3.83 16.36 6.66
CA ARG A 237 -4.09 16.36 5.22
C ARG A 237 -3.11 15.46 4.43
N ARG A 238 -1.82 15.41 4.79
CA ARG A 238 -0.87 14.45 4.20
C ARG A 238 -1.30 12.99 4.42
N LEU A 239 -1.71 12.64 5.64
CA LEU A 239 -2.14 11.29 6.01
C LEU A 239 -3.46 10.90 5.36
N GLU A 240 -4.41 11.82 5.25
CA GLU A 240 -5.67 11.66 4.52
C GLU A 240 -5.40 11.36 3.03
N LEU A 241 -4.71 12.27 2.34
CA LEU A 241 -4.42 12.15 0.90
C LEU A 241 -3.64 10.87 0.58
N LEU A 242 -2.66 10.48 1.40
CA LEU A 242 -1.88 9.25 1.20
C LEU A 242 -2.72 7.97 1.33
N ARG A 243 -3.74 7.96 2.21
CA ARG A 243 -4.63 6.80 2.42
C ARG A 243 -5.73 6.70 1.37
N SER A 244 -6.17 7.82 0.79
CA SER A 244 -7.23 7.86 -0.24
C SER A 244 -6.73 7.70 -1.68
N VAL A 245 -5.41 7.71 -1.92
CA VAL A 245 -4.83 7.29 -3.22
C VAL A 245 -4.79 5.75 -3.29
N PRO A 246 -5.27 5.11 -4.38
CA PRO A 246 -5.44 3.66 -4.45
C PRO A 246 -4.14 2.90 -4.77
N PHE A 247 -3.11 3.06 -3.92
CA PHE A 247 -1.89 2.26 -4.01
C PHE A 247 -2.15 0.78 -3.68
N ALA A 248 -1.41 -0.12 -4.33
CA ALA A 248 -1.41 -1.53 -4.00
C ALA A 248 -0.91 -1.78 -2.57
N THR A 249 0.13 -1.04 -2.16
CA THR A 249 0.77 -1.04 -0.84
C THR A 249 1.58 0.26 -0.67
N ILE A 250 1.67 0.75 0.56
CA ILE A 250 2.64 1.76 1.00
C ILE A 250 3.83 1.04 1.64
N LEU A 251 5.01 1.19 1.06
CA LEU A 251 6.29 0.84 1.69
C LEU A 251 6.83 2.09 2.39
N THR A 252 7.43 1.94 3.57
CA THR A 252 8.12 3.05 4.23
C THR A 252 9.40 2.64 4.94
N THR A 253 10.41 3.48 4.86
CA THR A 253 11.64 3.41 5.65
C THR A 253 11.52 4.18 6.98
N ASN A 254 10.38 4.80 7.23
CA ASN A 254 10.11 5.55 8.45
C ASN A 254 9.60 4.57 9.52
N PHE A 255 10.20 4.64 10.70
CA PHE A 255 9.78 3.85 11.86
C PHE A 255 8.83 4.62 12.78
N ASP A 256 8.56 5.90 12.52
CA ASP A 256 7.69 6.77 13.31
C ASP A 256 6.19 6.36 13.29
N GLY A 257 5.45 6.77 14.32
CA GLY A 257 4.06 6.38 14.56
C GLY A 257 2.99 7.01 13.66
N LEU A 258 3.32 7.93 12.74
CA LEU A 258 2.33 8.56 11.84
C LEU A 258 1.77 7.53 10.85
N LEU A 259 2.65 6.68 10.33
CA LEU A 259 2.33 5.62 9.38
C LEU A 259 2.22 4.27 10.09
N ARG A 260 1.14 4.09 10.87
CA ARG A 260 0.73 2.77 11.39
C ARG A 260 0.78 1.72 10.28
N GLY A 261 1.48 0.61 10.52
CA GLY A 261 1.69 -0.45 9.52
C GLY A 261 2.23 -1.73 10.12
N ARG A 262 2.46 -2.74 9.27
CA ARG A 262 3.09 -4.00 9.68
C ARG A 262 4.61 -3.90 9.58
N THR A 263 5.32 -4.48 10.55
CA THR A 263 6.76 -4.74 10.45
C THR A 263 7.05 -5.85 9.41
N PRO A 264 8.31 -6.07 8.99
CA PRO A 264 8.61 -6.93 7.84
C PRO A 264 8.60 -8.43 8.20
N ASP A 265 7.43 -9.07 8.05
CA ASP A 265 7.26 -10.52 8.19
C ASP A 265 6.68 -11.19 6.93
N GLY A 266 6.53 -12.52 6.96
CA GLY A 266 5.99 -13.31 5.84
C GLY A 266 4.53 -12.97 5.46
N GLY A 267 3.69 -12.59 6.42
CA GLY A 267 2.30 -12.19 6.18
C GLY A 267 2.18 -10.75 5.66
N ALA A 268 3.07 -9.86 6.09
CA ALA A 268 3.23 -8.51 5.54
C ALA A 268 3.70 -8.56 4.08
N TYR A 269 4.74 -9.36 3.79
CA TYR A 269 5.22 -9.59 2.42
C TYR A 269 4.18 -10.27 1.54
N TRP A 270 3.46 -11.28 2.06
CA TRP A 270 2.38 -11.94 1.33
C TRP A 270 1.28 -10.95 0.95
N GLY A 271 0.78 -10.16 1.90
CA GLY A 271 -0.28 -9.17 1.62
C GLY A 271 0.12 -8.10 0.59
N ALA A 272 1.40 -7.71 0.57
CA ALA A 272 1.91 -6.73 -0.38
C ALA A 272 2.21 -7.30 -1.79
N LEU A 273 2.64 -8.56 -1.91
CA LEU A 273 2.89 -9.24 -3.20
C LEU A 273 1.65 -9.97 -3.75
N ARG A 274 0.66 -10.25 -2.91
CA ARG A 274 -0.62 -10.90 -3.23
C ARG A 274 -1.79 -10.15 -2.59
N PRO A 275 -1.97 -8.84 -2.90
CA PRO A 275 -3.12 -8.10 -2.41
C PRO A 275 -4.41 -8.72 -2.99
N GLN A 276 -5.24 -9.29 -2.11
CA GLN A 276 -6.53 -9.90 -2.47
C GLN A 276 -7.42 -8.95 -3.28
N ALA A 277 -7.27 -7.66 -3.00
CA ALA A 277 -7.96 -6.52 -3.56
C ALA A 277 -6.91 -5.39 -3.71
N HIS A 278 -6.91 -4.64 -4.82
CA HIS A 278 -6.01 -3.49 -5.07
C HIS A 278 -6.57 -2.41 -6.01
N ARG A 279 -7.87 -2.43 -6.32
CA ARG A 279 -8.56 -1.53 -7.26
C ARG A 279 -9.28 -0.40 -6.55
N TRP A 280 -9.32 0.77 -7.18
CA TRP A 280 -9.86 1.99 -6.57
C TRP A 280 -11.33 1.90 -6.13
N TRP A 281 -12.12 1.02 -6.74
CA TRP A 281 -13.53 0.80 -6.38
C TRP A 281 -13.72 -0.03 -5.11
N GLU A 282 -12.67 -0.46 -4.41
CA GLU A 282 -12.77 -1.26 -3.18
C GLU A 282 -12.98 -0.42 -1.92
N ALA A 283 -13.78 -0.96 -0.99
CA ALA A 283 -14.13 -0.35 0.30
C ALA A 283 -12.97 0.37 1.00
N ARG A 284 -11.78 -0.22 0.98
CA ARG A 284 -10.60 0.31 1.68
C ARG A 284 -10.15 1.72 1.27
N PHE A 285 -10.60 2.23 0.12
CA PHE A 285 -10.20 3.53 -0.42
C PHE A 285 -11.28 4.62 -0.33
N TRP A 286 -12.53 4.24 -0.03
CA TRP A 286 -13.66 5.17 0.08
C TRP A 286 -14.38 5.11 1.43
N ASP A 287 -14.33 3.98 2.13
CA ASP A 287 -14.91 3.86 3.46
C ASP A 287 -14.02 4.50 4.52
N ARG A 288 -14.63 5.29 5.40
CA ARG A 288 -13.94 6.06 6.44
C ARG A 288 -13.56 5.20 7.65
N GLU A 289 -14.12 4.00 7.77
CA GLU A 289 -13.73 3.01 8.80
C GLU A 289 -12.50 2.19 8.36
N HIS A 290 -12.14 2.20 7.08
CA HIS A 290 -10.99 1.50 6.53
C HIS A 290 -9.72 2.38 6.46
N LEU A 291 -8.54 1.75 6.54
CA LEU A 291 -7.25 2.44 6.74
C LEU A 291 -6.47 2.79 5.46
N GLY A 292 -7.04 2.62 4.26
CA GLY A 292 -6.34 2.83 2.99
C GLY A 292 -5.52 1.61 2.53
N PRO A 293 -4.42 1.81 1.77
CA PRO A 293 -3.47 0.75 1.44
C PRO A 293 -2.84 0.11 2.69
N GLN A 294 -2.42 -1.15 2.58
CA GLN A 294 -1.51 -1.75 3.57
C GLN A 294 -0.21 -0.92 3.66
N VAL A 295 0.22 -0.59 4.87
CA VAL A 295 1.56 -0.05 5.15
C VAL A 295 2.51 -1.16 5.59
N VAL A 296 3.73 -1.20 5.04
CA VAL A 296 4.84 -2.04 5.49
C VAL A 296 6.02 -1.16 5.89
N LYS A 297 6.39 -1.21 7.18
CA LYS A 297 7.50 -0.43 7.75
C LYS A 297 8.79 -1.24 7.66
N LEU A 298 9.52 -1.05 6.56
CA LEU A 298 10.73 -1.78 6.19
C LEU A 298 11.83 -1.71 7.28
N HIS A 299 11.94 -0.56 7.92
CA HIS A 299 12.89 -0.30 9.01
C HIS A 299 12.31 -0.62 10.40
N GLY A 300 11.15 -1.26 10.48
CA GLY A 300 10.51 -1.60 11.75
C GLY A 300 9.65 -0.47 12.32
N ASP A 301 9.32 -0.57 13.60
CA ASP A 301 8.46 0.38 14.30
C ASP A 301 9.09 0.77 15.64
N VAL A 302 8.95 2.03 16.06
CA VAL A 302 9.32 2.49 17.40
C VAL A 302 8.30 2.04 18.45
N ASP A 303 7.04 1.82 18.04
CA ASP A 303 5.99 1.29 18.91
C ASP A 303 6.08 -0.26 19.07
N ALA A 304 7.09 -0.91 18.45
CA ALA A 304 7.34 -2.34 18.63
C ALA A 304 7.94 -2.66 20.01
N GLU A 305 7.64 -3.85 20.51
CA GLU A 305 8.02 -4.31 21.87
C GLU A 305 9.54 -4.45 22.10
N THR A 306 10.36 -4.57 21.06
CA THR A 306 11.81 -4.86 21.18
C THR A 306 12.66 -3.98 20.28
N ALA A 307 13.84 -3.56 20.75
CA ALA A 307 14.74 -2.67 19.99
C ALA A 307 15.34 -3.32 18.74
N ASP A 308 15.37 -4.64 18.64
CA ASP A 308 15.78 -5.38 17.43
C ASP A 308 14.67 -5.43 16.37
N ALA A 309 13.43 -5.12 16.77
CA ALA A 309 12.35 -4.82 15.84
C ALA A 309 12.52 -3.43 15.15
N LEU A 310 13.58 -2.66 15.45
CA LEU A 310 13.91 -1.37 14.84
C LEU A 310 15.25 -1.38 14.06
N VAL A 311 15.30 -0.66 12.94
CA VAL A 311 16.54 -0.27 12.23
C VAL A 311 16.81 1.21 12.50
N PHE A 312 17.78 1.48 13.38
CA PHE A 312 18.17 2.86 13.72
C PHE A 312 19.64 3.15 13.38
N SER A 313 20.54 2.17 13.51
CA SER A 313 21.96 2.34 13.20
C SER A 313 22.39 1.64 11.89
N LYS A 314 23.61 1.98 11.41
CA LYS A 314 24.25 1.27 10.29
C LYS A 314 24.49 -0.22 10.58
N ARG A 315 24.61 -0.63 11.86
CA ARG A 315 24.72 -2.05 12.28
C ARG A 315 23.39 -2.75 12.03
N ASP A 316 22.30 -2.20 12.57
CA ASP A 316 20.95 -2.73 12.46
C ASP A 316 20.51 -2.86 10.99
N TYR A 317 20.80 -1.81 10.21
CA TYR A 317 20.56 -1.74 8.78
C TYR A 317 21.32 -2.83 8.03
N ARG A 318 22.65 -2.93 8.21
CA ARG A 318 23.45 -4.03 7.62
C ARG A 318 22.91 -5.41 8.06
N GLN A 319 22.58 -5.57 9.34
CA GLN A 319 22.09 -6.84 9.87
C GLN A 319 20.81 -7.26 9.16
N ARG A 320 19.80 -6.40 9.02
CA ARG A 320 18.59 -6.74 8.25
C ARG A 320 18.86 -6.99 6.77
N LEU A 321 19.61 -6.11 6.11
CA LEU A 321 19.85 -6.18 4.67
C LEU A 321 20.62 -7.42 4.23
N TYR A 322 21.53 -7.92 5.08
CA TYR A 322 22.42 -9.05 4.76
C TYR A 322 22.02 -10.37 5.42
N SER A 323 21.25 -10.39 6.53
CA SER A 323 20.77 -11.65 7.14
C SER A 323 19.47 -12.17 6.54
N LEU A 324 18.58 -11.28 6.05
CA LEU A 324 17.26 -11.67 5.56
C LEU A 324 17.18 -11.68 4.03
N ALA A 325 17.51 -12.83 3.42
CA ALA A 325 17.34 -13.05 1.98
C ALA A 325 15.88 -12.81 1.51
N SER A 326 14.91 -12.98 2.41
CA SER A 326 13.49 -12.63 2.20
C SER A 326 13.27 -11.14 1.95
N TYR A 327 13.95 -10.24 2.68
CA TYR A 327 13.84 -8.79 2.51
C TYR A 327 14.35 -8.35 1.13
N ARG A 328 15.54 -8.83 0.72
CA ARG A 328 16.09 -8.55 -0.62
C ARG A 328 15.17 -9.05 -1.73
N SER A 329 14.64 -10.26 -1.56
CA SER A 329 13.75 -10.89 -2.54
C SER A 329 12.40 -10.18 -2.62
N PHE A 330 11.85 -9.73 -1.49
CA PHE A 330 10.65 -8.92 -1.40
C PHE A 330 10.82 -7.59 -2.13
N LEU A 331 11.83 -6.78 -1.80
CA LEU A 331 12.02 -5.48 -2.46
C LEU A 331 12.28 -5.61 -3.97
N ARG A 332 13.08 -6.59 -4.40
CA ARG A 332 13.27 -6.88 -5.83
C ARG A 332 11.94 -7.23 -6.51
N ALA A 333 11.13 -8.11 -5.89
CA ALA A 333 9.84 -8.50 -6.44
C ALA A 333 8.83 -7.33 -6.47
N MET A 334 8.84 -6.44 -5.48
CA MET A 334 8.01 -5.23 -5.47
C MET A 334 8.40 -4.29 -6.61
N MET A 335 9.68 -3.94 -6.73
CA MET A 335 10.20 -3.06 -7.80
C MET A 335 10.06 -3.66 -9.21
N ALA A 336 10.10 -5.00 -9.33
CA ALA A 336 9.96 -5.68 -10.62
C ALA A 336 8.49 -5.93 -11.03
N ARG A 337 7.54 -5.84 -10.09
CA ARG A 337 6.10 -6.02 -10.37
C ARG A 337 5.34 -4.70 -10.44
N PHE A 338 5.71 -3.70 -9.65
CA PHE A 338 4.91 -2.50 -9.44
C PHE A 338 5.69 -1.24 -9.81
N THR A 339 5.00 -0.28 -10.42
CA THR A 339 5.52 1.09 -10.59
C THR A 339 5.69 1.72 -9.20
N VAL A 340 6.86 2.33 -8.94
CA VAL A 340 7.18 2.88 -7.61
C VAL A 340 7.06 4.41 -7.61
N LEU A 341 6.15 4.97 -6.80
CA LEU A 341 6.06 6.40 -6.55
C LEU A 341 6.78 6.76 -5.23
N TYR A 342 7.96 7.37 -5.35
CA TYR A 342 8.77 7.84 -4.23
C TYR A 342 8.24 9.19 -3.70
N LEU A 343 7.93 9.23 -2.40
CA LEU A 343 7.33 10.38 -1.71
C LEU A 343 8.15 10.75 -0.47
N GLY A 344 8.75 11.95 -0.44
CA GLY A 344 9.58 12.38 0.68
C GLY A 344 10.86 11.57 0.87
N PHE A 345 11.33 10.90 -0.20
CA PHE A 345 12.48 10.02 -0.21
C PHE A 345 13.68 10.71 -0.89
N SER A 346 14.78 10.87 -0.16
CA SER A 346 16.00 11.58 -0.60
C SER A 346 16.97 10.72 -1.41
N PHE A 347 16.65 9.45 -1.64
CA PHE A 347 17.52 8.47 -2.31
C PHE A 347 18.89 8.26 -1.65
N THR A 348 19.14 8.72 -0.42
CA THR A 348 20.42 8.49 0.28
C THR A 348 20.67 7.02 0.64
N ASP A 349 19.62 6.18 0.61
CA ASP A 349 19.71 4.73 0.80
C ASP A 349 20.39 4.03 -0.40
N ALA A 350 21.69 3.77 -0.26
CA ALA A 350 22.50 3.14 -1.30
C ALA A 350 22.08 1.70 -1.66
N TYR A 351 21.30 1.01 -0.84
CA TYR A 351 20.85 -0.36 -1.10
C TYR A 351 19.52 -0.40 -1.90
N VAL A 352 18.57 0.47 -1.56
CA VAL A 352 17.33 0.67 -2.34
C VAL A 352 17.69 1.11 -3.77
N ASN A 353 18.74 1.92 -3.93
CA ASN A 353 19.31 2.24 -5.23
C ASN A 353 19.94 1.01 -5.91
N GLU A 354 20.81 0.26 -5.23
CA GLU A 354 21.44 -0.96 -5.76
C GLU A 354 20.40 -1.99 -6.26
N LEU A 355 19.32 -2.21 -5.51
CA LEU A 355 18.23 -3.09 -5.94
C LEU A 355 17.43 -2.51 -7.12
N ARG A 356 17.20 -1.19 -7.19
CA ARG A 356 16.57 -0.57 -8.37
C ARG A 356 17.45 -0.74 -9.60
N SER A 357 18.75 -0.48 -9.51
CA SER A 357 19.69 -0.68 -10.62
C SER A 357 19.74 -2.15 -11.06
N GLU A 358 19.69 -3.10 -10.11
CA GLU A 358 19.59 -4.53 -10.41
C GLU A 358 18.30 -4.85 -11.18
N VAL A 359 17.13 -4.36 -10.73
CA VAL A 359 15.84 -4.57 -11.43
C VAL A 359 15.81 -3.90 -12.80
N LEU A 360 16.33 -2.69 -12.93
CA LEU A 360 16.40 -1.99 -14.22
C LEU A 360 17.28 -2.77 -15.22
N SER A 361 18.37 -3.39 -14.77
CA SER A 361 19.23 -4.24 -15.60
C SER A 361 18.55 -5.53 -16.09
N ILE A 362 17.50 -6.00 -15.40
CA ILE A 362 16.70 -7.16 -15.81
C ILE A 362 15.74 -6.79 -16.96
N PHE A 363 15.26 -5.54 -16.99
CA PHE A 363 14.40 -5.03 -18.08
C PHE A 363 15.20 -4.64 -19.33
N GLY A 364 16.41 -4.10 -19.14
CA GLY A 364 17.27 -3.62 -20.22
C GLY A 364 16.57 -2.55 -21.07
N ASP A 365 16.82 -2.58 -22.38
CA ASP A 365 16.32 -1.56 -23.32
C ASP A 365 14.78 -1.46 -23.38
N HIS A 366 14.03 -2.46 -22.91
CA HIS A 366 12.55 -2.42 -22.87
C HIS A 366 12.00 -1.37 -21.89
N ALA A 367 12.83 -0.79 -21.01
CA ALA A 367 12.45 0.25 -20.06
C ALA A 367 12.24 1.65 -20.72
N HIS A 368 11.55 1.71 -21.86
CA HIS A 368 11.18 2.96 -22.54
C HIS A 368 10.18 3.81 -21.73
N ALA A 369 9.40 3.18 -20.84
CA ALA A 369 8.53 3.85 -19.87
C ALA A 369 9.22 3.92 -18.49
N PRO A 370 8.98 4.98 -17.68
CA PRO A 370 9.53 5.07 -16.33
C PRO A 370 8.96 3.95 -15.44
N ILE A 371 9.85 3.14 -14.85
CA ILE A 371 9.49 2.13 -13.84
C ILE A 371 9.24 2.75 -12.46
N ALA A 372 9.63 4.00 -12.28
CA ALA A 372 9.44 4.75 -11.05
C ALA A 372 9.19 6.24 -11.31
N TYR A 373 8.56 6.89 -10.33
CA TYR A 373 8.28 8.32 -10.28
C TYR A 373 8.74 8.88 -8.93
N ALA A 374 9.19 10.14 -8.88
CA ALA A 374 9.73 10.70 -7.63
C ALA A 374 9.38 12.18 -7.43
N VAL A 375 8.69 12.51 -6.34
CA VAL A 375 8.37 13.90 -5.97
C VAL A 375 9.59 14.53 -5.27
N LEU A 376 10.34 15.38 -5.98
CA LEU A 376 11.64 15.89 -5.53
C LEU A 376 11.76 17.43 -5.66
N PRO A 377 12.35 18.11 -4.65
CA PRO A 377 12.64 19.53 -4.73
C PRO A 377 13.81 19.80 -5.68
N ASN A 378 13.78 20.96 -6.36
CA ASN A 378 14.94 21.62 -6.99
C ASN A 378 15.78 20.78 -7.98
N VAL A 379 15.29 19.64 -8.48
CA VAL A 379 16.05 18.79 -9.42
C VAL A 379 16.27 19.51 -10.75
N PRO A 380 17.52 19.76 -11.20
CA PRO A 380 17.79 20.41 -12.48
C PRO A 380 17.37 19.59 -13.71
N GLU A 381 16.98 20.23 -14.81
CA GLU A 381 16.44 19.55 -16.01
C GLU A 381 17.39 18.52 -16.64
N ASP A 382 18.68 18.86 -16.76
CA ASP A 382 19.75 17.97 -17.21
C ASP A 382 19.82 16.68 -16.35
N TYR A 383 19.60 16.82 -15.04
CA TYR A 383 19.61 15.70 -14.12
C TYR A 383 18.26 14.96 -14.07
N ARG A 384 17.12 15.62 -14.33
CA ARG A 384 15.82 14.95 -14.58
C ARG A 384 15.87 14.06 -15.82
N ALA A 385 16.48 14.55 -16.90
CA ALA A 385 16.71 13.77 -18.11
C ALA A 385 17.64 12.58 -17.85
N TYR A 386 18.74 12.77 -17.09
CA TYR A 386 19.60 11.67 -16.67
C TYR A 386 18.83 10.59 -15.89
N LEU A 387 18.08 10.98 -14.85
CA LEU A 387 17.30 10.06 -14.01
C LEU A 387 16.26 9.28 -14.83
N ARG A 388 15.60 9.93 -15.80
CA ARG A 388 14.63 9.26 -16.67
C ARG A 388 15.30 8.25 -17.60
N SER A 389 16.43 8.61 -18.23
CA SER A 389 17.10 7.79 -19.25
C SER A 389 18.03 6.70 -18.70
N HIS A 390 18.52 6.80 -17.45
CA HIS A 390 19.54 5.89 -16.91
C HIS A 390 19.15 5.22 -15.59
N GLU A 391 18.21 5.79 -14.83
CA GLU A 391 17.74 5.26 -13.54
C GLU A 391 16.26 4.81 -13.59
N GLY A 392 15.58 5.00 -14.73
CA GLY A 392 14.17 4.67 -14.93
C GLY A 392 13.18 5.52 -14.11
N ILE A 393 13.64 6.65 -13.54
CA ILE A 393 12.86 7.53 -12.66
C ILE A 393 12.39 8.76 -13.42
N GLN A 394 11.08 8.95 -13.58
CA GLN A 394 10.52 10.24 -13.96
C GLN A 394 10.31 11.13 -12.73
N VAL A 395 11.07 12.21 -12.65
CA VAL A 395 10.93 13.20 -11.57
C VAL A 395 9.63 14.00 -11.74
N LEU A 396 8.94 14.22 -10.63
CA LEU A 396 7.83 15.16 -10.46
C LEU A 396 8.40 16.37 -9.67
N PRO A 397 8.94 17.39 -10.36
CA PRO A 397 9.74 18.43 -9.71
C PRO A 397 8.89 19.48 -9.01
N TYR A 398 9.42 20.08 -7.95
CA TYR A 398 8.90 21.33 -7.42
C TYR A 398 10.02 22.29 -7.02
N ALA A 399 9.76 23.60 -7.13
CA ALA A 399 10.64 24.62 -6.54
C ALA A 399 10.46 24.67 -5.02
N HIS A 400 11.57 24.81 -4.30
CA HIS A 400 11.64 24.86 -2.84
C HIS A 400 12.74 25.85 -2.42
N GLU A 401 12.40 26.81 -1.57
CA GLU A 401 13.33 27.85 -1.10
C GLU A 401 13.54 27.74 0.41
N ARG A 402 14.61 28.34 0.96
CA ARG A 402 14.86 28.30 2.40
C ARG A 402 13.74 29.01 3.16
N GLY A 403 12.92 28.25 3.88
CA GLY A 403 11.76 28.76 4.61
C GLY A 403 10.41 28.45 3.95
N ASP A 404 10.39 27.93 2.71
CA ASP A 404 9.28 27.08 2.28
C ASP A 404 9.34 25.78 3.10
N GLU A 405 8.19 25.26 3.52
CA GLU A 405 8.12 24.03 4.30
C GLU A 405 8.04 22.76 3.42
N HIS A 406 8.39 22.84 2.14
CA HIS A 406 8.04 21.90 1.06
C HIS A 406 6.55 21.93 0.66
N GLN A 407 5.93 23.10 0.50
CA GLN A 407 4.55 23.19 0.02
C GLN A 407 4.36 22.56 -1.37
N GLY A 408 5.41 22.54 -2.19
CA GLY A 408 5.39 21.85 -3.49
C GLY A 408 5.22 20.33 -3.40
N PHE A 409 5.66 19.69 -2.30
CA PHE A 409 5.37 18.28 -2.05
C PHE A 409 3.86 18.06 -1.79
N ASP A 410 3.24 18.91 -0.99
CA ASP A 410 1.82 18.78 -0.64
C ASP A 410 0.92 18.98 -1.86
N ARG A 411 1.28 19.94 -2.74
CA ARG A 411 0.60 20.16 -4.02
C ARG A 411 0.73 18.94 -4.95
N TRP A 412 1.88 18.28 -5.01
CA TRP A 412 2.04 17.04 -5.78
C TRP A 412 1.21 15.89 -5.21
N LEU A 413 1.20 15.70 -3.89
CA LEU A 413 0.38 14.68 -3.23
C LEU A 413 -1.12 14.96 -3.46
N ALA A 414 -1.54 16.22 -3.39
CA ALA A 414 -2.92 16.64 -3.68
C ALA A 414 -3.30 16.47 -5.16
N ALA A 415 -2.38 16.72 -6.10
CA ALA A 415 -2.59 16.50 -7.53
C ALA A 415 -2.72 15.00 -7.86
N VAL A 416 -1.80 14.16 -7.36
CA VAL A 416 -1.89 12.69 -7.48
C VAL A 416 -3.22 12.20 -6.91
N HIS A 417 -3.63 12.69 -5.73
CA HIS A 417 -4.93 12.38 -5.15
C HIS A 417 -6.10 12.83 -6.04
N ALA A 418 -6.14 14.08 -6.50
CA ALA A 418 -7.22 14.60 -7.35
C ALA A 418 -7.39 13.81 -8.67
N GLU A 419 -6.30 13.28 -9.21
CA GLU A 419 -6.29 12.46 -10.42
C GLU A 419 -6.61 10.97 -10.20
N THR A 420 -6.59 10.46 -8.96
CA THR A 420 -6.65 9.00 -8.70
C THR A 420 -7.56 8.54 -7.56
N ASN A 421 -8.12 9.43 -6.73
CA ASN A 421 -9.00 8.98 -5.65
C ASN A 421 -10.36 8.46 -6.17
N PRO A 422 -11.03 7.54 -5.46
CA PRO A 422 -12.24 6.88 -5.95
C PRO A 422 -13.41 7.82 -6.31
N ILE A 423 -13.61 8.89 -5.54
CA ILE A 423 -14.70 9.85 -5.75
C ILE A 423 -14.51 10.57 -7.09
N GLN A 424 -13.30 11.06 -7.34
CA GLN A 424 -12.95 11.76 -8.57
C GLN A 424 -12.94 10.84 -9.79
N LEU A 425 -12.47 9.60 -9.66
CA LEU A 425 -12.51 8.61 -10.74
C LEU A 425 -13.94 8.26 -11.13
N LEU A 426 -14.81 7.98 -10.16
CA LEU A 426 -16.22 7.69 -10.43
C LEU A 426 -16.96 8.91 -10.96
N GLY A 427 -16.70 10.11 -10.42
CA GLY A 427 -17.35 11.34 -10.88
C GLY A 427 -17.06 11.68 -12.34
N ARG A 428 -15.81 11.47 -12.80
CA ARG A 428 -15.44 11.59 -14.23
C ARG A 428 -16.22 10.60 -15.12
N ARG A 429 -16.54 9.41 -14.62
CA ARG A 429 -17.39 8.41 -15.30
C ARG A 429 -18.87 8.79 -15.30
N LEU A 430 -19.33 9.47 -14.25
CA LEU A 430 -20.70 9.96 -14.08
C LEU A 430 -21.02 11.26 -14.84
N SER A 431 -20.02 12.01 -15.30
CA SER A 431 -20.25 13.25 -16.06
C SER A 431 -21.11 13.01 -17.32
N GLY A 432 -22.07 13.89 -17.54
CA GLY A 432 -23.10 13.85 -18.58
C GLY A 432 -24.19 12.80 -18.41
N LYS A 433 -24.23 12.03 -17.30
CA LYS A 433 -25.15 10.90 -17.12
C LYS A 433 -26.42 11.27 -16.35
N ARG A 434 -27.51 10.55 -16.63
CA ARG A 434 -28.69 10.46 -15.74
C ARG A 434 -28.84 9.08 -15.14
N ILE A 435 -28.92 9.03 -13.81
CA ILE A 435 -29.22 7.83 -13.03
C ILE A 435 -30.64 7.96 -12.46
N LEU A 436 -31.48 6.95 -12.68
CA LEU A 436 -32.75 6.78 -11.98
C LEU A 436 -32.55 5.76 -10.85
N TRP A 437 -32.80 6.15 -9.60
CA TRP A 437 -32.66 5.24 -8.46
C TRP A 437 -34.04 4.98 -7.81
N ASN A 438 -34.56 3.78 -8.06
CA ASN A 438 -35.75 3.23 -7.43
C ASN A 438 -35.41 2.69 -6.03
N ASP A 439 -35.55 3.56 -5.03
CA ASP A 439 -35.16 3.32 -3.65
C ASP A 439 -36.37 3.23 -2.70
N ALA A 440 -36.86 2.01 -2.52
CA ALA A 440 -37.96 1.72 -1.62
C ALA A 440 -37.58 1.77 -0.11
N LYS A 441 -36.30 1.90 0.24
CA LYS A 441 -35.80 1.97 1.63
C LYS A 441 -34.51 2.81 1.75
N PRO A 442 -34.56 4.14 1.63
CA PRO A 442 -33.35 4.96 1.54
C PRO A 442 -32.34 4.81 2.67
N ILE A 443 -32.80 4.55 3.90
CA ILE A 443 -31.96 4.36 5.10
C ILE A 443 -30.93 3.22 4.92
N ASN A 444 -31.29 2.16 4.18
CA ASN A 444 -30.40 1.04 3.90
C ASN A 444 -29.29 1.38 2.88
N ASN A 445 -29.40 2.51 2.18
CA ASN A 445 -28.58 2.88 1.04
C ASN A 445 -27.77 4.17 1.25
N GLU A 446 -27.84 4.80 2.44
CA GLU A 446 -27.25 6.11 2.73
C GLU A 446 -25.75 6.19 2.41
N TYR A 447 -25.00 5.10 2.64
CA TYR A 447 -23.56 5.05 2.30
C TYR A 447 -23.34 5.25 0.78
N ALA A 448 -23.94 4.38 -0.03
CA ALA A 448 -23.75 4.41 -1.49
C ALA A 448 -24.41 5.64 -2.12
N GLU A 449 -25.50 6.16 -1.54
CA GLU A 449 -26.07 7.44 -1.94
C GLU A 449 -25.09 8.59 -1.69
N ARG A 450 -24.48 8.67 -0.50
CA ARG A 450 -23.48 9.70 -0.20
C ARG A 450 -22.32 9.61 -1.19
N PHE A 451 -21.72 8.44 -1.38
CA PHE A 451 -20.57 8.29 -2.27
C PHE A 451 -20.88 8.61 -3.73
N LEU A 452 -22.04 8.17 -4.25
CA LEU A 452 -22.47 8.51 -5.61
C LEU A 452 -22.82 9.99 -5.77
N ARG A 453 -23.32 10.67 -4.72
CA ARG A 453 -23.57 12.12 -4.74
C ARG A 453 -22.29 12.95 -4.62
N GLU A 454 -21.36 12.56 -3.74
CA GLU A 454 -20.02 13.16 -3.64
C GLU A 454 -19.31 13.04 -5.01
N ALA A 455 -19.31 11.85 -5.62
CA ALA A 455 -18.76 11.64 -6.96
C ALA A 455 -19.46 12.46 -8.04
N ALA A 456 -20.79 12.55 -8.02
CA ALA A 456 -21.58 13.32 -8.97
C ALA A 456 -21.43 14.85 -8.84
N ALA A 457 -20.93 15.36 -7.70
CA ALA A 457 -20.85 16.78 -7.38
C ALA A 457 -19.42 17.34 -7.38
N ASP A 458 -18.42 16.58 -6.91
CA ASP A 458 -17.07 17.10 -6.65
C ASP A 458 -16.10 16.97 -7.84
N ALA A 459 -16.48 16.27 -8.91
CA ALA A 459 -15.60 15.99 -10.04
C ALA A 459 -15.56 17.12 -11.10
N PRO A 460 -14.43 17.30 -11.82
CA PRO A 460 -14.37 18.13 -13.01
C PRO A 460 -15.44 17.73 -14.03
N GLY A 461 -16.36 18.65 -14.33
CA GLY A 461 -17.52 18.36 -15.19
C GLY A 461 -18.72 17.74 -14.46
N ALA A 462 -18.88 17.97 -13.16
CA ALA A 462 -20.02 17.54 -12.34
C ALA A 462 -21.37 18.14 -12.80
N ASP A 463 -22.08 17.44 -13.68
CA ASP A 463 -23.45 17.73 -14.13
C ASP A 463 -24.39 16.50 -14.02
N CYS A 464 -23.90 15.39 -13.47
CA CYS A 464 -24.62 14.13 -13.28
C CYS A 464 -25.90 14.32 -12.46
N ARG A 465 -27.02 13.75 -12.94
CA ARG A 465 -28.32 13.85 -12.26
C ARG A 465 -28.76 12.49 -11.72
N ILE A 466 -28.93 12.42 -10.40
CA ILE A 466 -29.41 11.23 -9.69
C ILE A 466 -30.84 11.48 -9.20
N ASP A 467 -31.82 11.03 -9.99
CA ASP A 467 -33.24 11.16 -9.69
C ASP A 467 -33.68 9.99 -8.78
N LYS A 468 -34.05 10.28 -7.52
CA LYS A 468 -34.56 9.27 -6.58
C LYS A 468 -36.09 9.17 -6.62
N VAL A 469 -36.60 7.96 -6.74
CA VAL A 469 -38.03 7.62 -6.64
C VAL A 469 -38.24 6.46 -5.67
N LYS A 470 -39.37 6.42 -4.96
CA LYS A 470 -39.63 5.43 -3.90
C LYS A 470 -40.39 4.18 -4.36
N THR A 471 -40.88 4.16 -5.59
CA THR A 471 -41.75 3.10 -6.12
C THR A 471 -41.45 2.77 -7.58
N TRP A 472 -41.70 1.51 -7.96
CA TRP A 472 -41.51 1.07 -9.34
C TRP A 472 -42.46 1.77 -10.32
N GLN A 473 -43.65 2.19 -9.89
CA GLN A 473 -44.57 3.00 -10.71
C GLN A 473 -43.95 4.36 -11.06
N ALA A 474 -43.37 5.04 -10.08
CA ALA A 474 -42.70 6.32 -10.29
C ALA A 474 -41.43 6.16 -11.15
N ALA A 475 -40.74 5.02 -11.03
CA ALA A 475 -39.61 4.68 -11.91
C ALA A 475 -40.06 4.44 -13.37
N CYS A 476 -41.19 3.75 -13.60
CA CYS A 476 -41.74 3.58 -14.95
C CYS A 476 -42.16 4.93 -15.55
N ALA A 477 -42.89 5.76 -14.81
CA ALA A 477 -43.30 7.09 -15.27
C ALA A 477 -42.09 8.01 -15.56
N ALA A 478 -41.00 7.90 -14.79
CA ALA A 478 -39.76 8.60 -15.07
C ALA A 478 -39.14 8.12 -16.40
N LEU A 479 -39.01 6.81 -16.61
CA LEU A 479 -38.50 6.21 -17.86
C LEU A 479 -39.37 6.51 -19.09
N GLU A 480 -40.69 6.62 -18.91
CA GLU A 480 -41.65 7.02 -19.95
C GLU A 480 -41.47 8.51 -20.32
N SER A 481 -41.11 9.36 -19.36
CA SER A 481 -40.92 10.80 -19.59
C SER A 481 -39.58 11.19 -20.22
N GLN A 482 -38.51 10.43 -19.94
CA GLN A 482 -37.14 10.80 -20.32
C GLN A 482 -36.18 9.60 -20.27
N ARG A 483 -35.13 9.66 -21.09
CA ARG A 483 -34.05 8.67 -21.11
C ARG A 483 -33.17 8.77 -19.85
N TYR A 484 -32.72 7.61 -19.39
CA TYR A 484 -31.69 7.42 -18.36
C TYR A 484 -30.55 6.54 -18.92
N ASP A 485 -29.34 6.76 -18.42
CA ASP A 485 -28.15 5.97 -18.79
C ASP A 485 -27.92 4.78 -17.86
N LEU A 486 -28.52 4.82 -16.67
CA LEU A 486 -28.52 3.75 -15.68
C LEU A 486 -29.80 3.82 -14.82
N VAL A 487 -30.35 2.66 -14.50
CA VAL A 487 -31.38 2.47 -13.47
C VAL A 487 -30.77 1.64 -12.33
N MET A 488 -30.87 2.13 -11.11
CA MET A 488 -30.53 1.40 -9.89
C MET A 488 -31.79 1.02 -9.12
N THR A 489 -31.93 -0.22 -8.68
CA THR A 489 -33.12 -0.68 -7.95
C THR A 489 -32.80 -1.74 -6.90
N HIS A 490 -33.51 -1.73 -5.77
CA HIS A 490 -33.34 -2.74 -4.70
C HIS A 490 -34.21 -3.99 -4.90
N TRP A 491 -33.64 -5.18 -4.66
CA TRP A 491 -34.30 -6.50 -4.68
C TRP A 491 -33.78 -7.42 -3.56
N GLY A 492 -33.72 -6.92 -2.32
CA GLY A 492 -33.60 -7.78 -1.13
C GLY A 492 -34.93 -8.44 -0.73
N TRP A 493 -34.98 -9.06 0.46
CA TRP A 493 -36.17 -9.76 0.97
C TRP A 493 -37.39 -8.84 1.14
N ARG A 494 -38.26 -8.86 0.13
CA ARG A 494 -39.72 -8.88 0.25
C ARG A 494 -40.33 -9.29 -1.08
N LYS A 495 -40.83 -10.53 -1.11
CA LYS A 495 -42.10 -10.77 -1.78
C LYS A 495 -43.13 -9.81 -1.15
N ALA A 496 -43.70 -8.88 -1.91
CA ALA A 496 -44.77 -7.95 -1.49
C ALA A 496 -45.98 -8.02 -2.43
N ALA A 497 -47.19 -8.13 -1.87
CA ALA A 497 -48.40 -8.58 -2.59
C ALA A 497 -48.79 -7.72 -3.81
N LEU A 498 -49.05 -8.39 -4.92
CA LEU A 498 -49.58 -7.88 -6.18
C LEU A 498 -51.10 -7.68 -6.10
N PRO A 499 -51.70 -7.04 -7.12
CA PRO A 499 -53.15 -7.11 -7.38
C PRO A 499 -53.71 -8.54 -7.54
N SER A 500 -52.84 -9.54 -7.80
CA SER A 500 -53.17 -10.98 -7.82
C SER A 500 -52.98 -11.69 -6.47
N GLY A 501 -52.59 -10.98 -5.41
CA GLY A 501 -52.25 -11.53 -4.09
C GLY A 501 -50.85 -12.13 -3.98
N GLU A 502 -50.28 -12.66 -5.07
CA GLU A 502 -48.90 -13.18 -5.07
C GLU A 502 -47.86 -12.09 -4.79
N PRO A 503 -46.74 -12.36 -4.10
CA PRO A 503 -45.92 -11.28 -3.59
C PRO A 503 -44.52 -11.23 -4.26
N ALA A 504 -44.10 -10.04 -4.73
CA ALA A 504 -42.88 -9.80 -5.55
C ALA A 504 -42.05 -8.58 -5.08
N ALA A 505 -40.81 -8.44 -5.55
CA ALA A 505 -39.91 -7.35 -5.15
C ALA A 505 -40.02 -6.08 -6.02
N ALA A 506 -39.52 -4.93 -5.51
CA ALA A 506 -39.57 -3.66 -6.24
C ALA A 506 -38.73 -3.66 -7.53
N GLY A 507 -37.51 -4.21 -7.50
CA GLY A 507 -36.69 -4.40 -8.70
C GLY A 507 -37.27 -5.43 -9.67
N GLU A 508 -37.88 -6.50 -9.16
CA GLU A 508 -38.56 -7.52 -9.96
C GLU A 508 -39.70 -6.92 -10.78
N ARG A 509 -40.60 -6.14 -10.14
CA ARG A 509 -41.70 -5.48 -10.85
C ARG A 509 -41.23 -4.39 -11.79
N LEU A 510 -40.19 -3.62 -11.43
CA LEU A 510 -39.62 -2.64 -12.35
C LEU A 510 -39.10 -3.31 -13.64
N LEU A 511 -38.36 -4.42 -13.53
CA LEU A 511 -37.85 -5.15 -14.69
C LEU A 511 -38.96 -5.81 -15.53
N MET A 512 -40.00 -6.38 -14.89
CA MET A 512 -41.16 -6.93 -15.60
C MET A 512 -41.92 -5.84 -16.40
N GLU A 513 -42.17 -4.68 -15.79
CA GLU A 513 -42.88 -3.57 -16.42
C GLU A 513 -42.03 -2.90 -17.52
N MET A 514 -40.72 -2.69 -17.29
CA MET A 514 -39.80 -2.19 -18.31
C MET A 514 -39.82 -3.09 -19.56
N ARG A 515 -39.79 -4.41 -19.37
CA ARG A 515 -39.88 -5.37 -20.48
C ARG A 515 -41.25 -5.39 -21.16
N ALA A 516 -42.34 -5.20 -20.42
CA ALA A 516 -43.70 -5.18 -20.98
C ALA A 516 -44.02 -3.90 -21.76
N ARG A 517 -43.39 -2.78 -21.39
CA ARG A 517 -43.60 -1.43 -21.96
C ARG A 517 -42.47 -0.96 -22.90
N ASP A 518 -41.50 -1.83 -23.19
CA ASP A 518 -40.29 -1.55 -23.97
C ASP A 518 -39.40 -0.40 -23.45
N LEU A 519 -39.40 -0.15 -22.13
CA LEU A 519 -38.59 0.90 -21.50
C LEU A 519 -37.12 0.46 -21.41
N ARG A 520 -36.22 1.21 -22.05
CA ARG A 520 -34.80 0.82 -22.22
C ARG A 520 -33.83 1.68 -21.40
N ALA A 521 -33.21 1.06 -20.41
CA ALA A 521 -32.00 1.52 -19.74
C ALA A 521 -31.25 0.31 -19.14
N PRO A 522 -29.92 0.36 -18.97
CA PRO A 522 -29.19 -0.64 -18.18
C PRO A 522 -29.70 -0.64 -16.73
N VAL A 523 -29.98 -1.82 -16.17
CA VAL A 523 -30.47 -1.94 -14.78
C VAL A 523 -29.45 -2.67 -13.90
N LEU A 524 -29.01 -2.02 -12.82
CA LEU A 524 -28.24 -2.63 -11.74
C LEU A 524 -29.15 -2.89 -10.53
N VAL A 525 -29.13 -4.13 -10.05
CA VAL A 525 -29.98 -4.58 -8.94
C VAL A 525 -29.15 -4.72 -7.66
N LEU A 526 -29.61 -4.14 -6.56
CA LEU A 526 -28.94 -4.12 -5.26
C LEU A 526 -29.65 -5.04 -4.24
N SER A 527 -28.89 -5.87 -3.53
CA SER A 527 -29.40 -6.80 -2.53
C SER A 527 -28.34 -7.14 -1.46
N THR A 528 -28.75 -7.76 -0.36
CA THR A 528 -27.85 -8.59 0.45
C THR A 528 -27.56 -9.92 -0.26
N SER A 529 -26.50 -10.62 0.17
CA SER A 529 -26.09 -11.94 -0.36
C SER A 529 -27.10 -13.07 -0.10
N ASP A 530 -27.96 -12.93 0.91
CA ASP A 530 -28.80 -14.00 1.50
C ASP A 530 -29.70 -14.74 0.49
N PHE A 531 -30.10 -14.05 -0.59
CA PHE A 531 -31.00 -14.56 -1.64
C PHE A 531 -30.43 -14.34 -3.05
N ALA A 532 -29.12 -14.08 -3.15
CA ALA A 532 -28.45 -13.87 -4.43
C ALA A 532 -28.48 -15.10 -5.35
N PRO A 533 -28.30 -16.35 -4.86
CA PRO A 533 -28.36 -17.55 -5.72
C PRO A 533 -29.70 -17.73 -6.44
N GLU A 534 -30.82 -17.41 -5.78
CA GLU A 534 -32.17 -17.54 -6.33
C GLU A 534 -32.55 -16.34 -7.21
N ASN A 535 -32.29 -15.11 -6.74
CA ASN A 535 -32.78 -13.91 -7.41
C ASN A 535 -31.93 -13.51 -8.63
N ARG A 536 -30.60 -13.68 -8.60
CA ARG A 536 -29.71 -13.24 -9.69
C ARG A 536 -30.07 -13.89 -11.05
N PRO A 537 -30.29 -15.21 -11.15
CA PRO A 537 -30.74 -15.84 -12.41
C PRO A 537 -32.10 -15.37 -12.93
N VAL A 538 -32.97 -14.84 -12.05
CA VAL A 538 -34.27 -14.27 -12.43
C VAL A 538 -34.09 -12.83 -12.91
N ALA A 539 -33.34 -12.00 -12.19
CA ALA A 539 -33.05 -10.61 -12.54
C ALA A 539 -32.39 -10.49 -13.93
N LEU A 540 -31.35 -11.30 -14.20
CA LEU A 540 -30.67 -11.35 -15.49
C LEU A 540 -31.63 -11.80 -16.62
N ARG A 541 -32.51 -12.78 -16.36
CA ARG A 541 -33.51 -13.27 -17.33
C ARG A 541 -34.60 -12.24 -17.64
N LEU A 542 -34.90 -11.33 -16.70
CA LEU A 542 -35.82 -10.21 -16.92
C LEU A 542 -35.16 -9.03 -17.64
N GLY A 543 -33.82 -8.95 -17.70
CA GLY A 543 -33.08 -7.93 -18.43
C GLY A 543 -32.20 -7.01 -17.59
N ALA A 544 -31.90 -7.36 -16.33
CA ALA A 544 -30.87 -6.66 -15.56
C ALA A 544 -29.48 -6.83 -16.22
N LYS A 545 -28.62 -5.79 -16.13
CA LYS A 545 -27.18 -5.92 -16.45
C LYS A 545 -26.49 -6.78 -15.41
N GLU A 546 -26.72 -6.50 -14.13
CA GLU A 546 -26.14 -7.26 -13.02
C GLU A 546 -26.98 -7.18 -11.75
N TYR A 547 -26.82 -8.18 -10.88
CA TYR A 547 -27.36 -8.29 -9.52
C TYR A 547 -26.18 -8.34 -8.54
N LEU A 548 -26.12 -7.35 -7.65
CA LEU A 548 -24.94 -6.97 -6.89
C LEU A 548 -25.18 -7.16 -5.38
N CYS A 549 -24.15 -7.61 -4.68
CA CYS A 549 -24.22 -7.86 -3.24
C CYS A 549 -23.18 -7.09 -2.42
N ASP A 550 -22.24 -6.41 -3.07
CA ASP A 550 -21.30 -5.47 -2.42
C ASP A 550 -21.20 -4.14 -3.18
N TRP A 551 -20.87 -3.07 -2.44
CA TRP A 551 -20.70 -1.73 -3.01
C TRP A 551 -19.47 -1.62 -3.93
N SER A 552 -18.42 -2.41 -3.70
CA SER A 552 -17.26 -2.44 -4.60
C SER A 552 -17.62 -3.01 -5.96
N GLU A 553 -18.54 -3.98 -6.01
CA GLU A 553 -19.10 -4.47 -7.27
C GLU A 553 -19.96 -3.39 -7.95
N LEU A 554 -20.80 -2.66 -7.20
CA LEU A 554 -21.57 -1.54 -7.76
C LEU A 554 -20.64 -0.49 -8.40
N PHE A 555 -19.60 -0.04 -7.71
CA PHE A 555 -18.71 0.98 -8.24
C PHE A 555 -17.85 0.46 -9.40
N ARG A 556 -17.50 -0.84 -9.42
CA ARG A 556 -16.95 -1.51 -10.61
C ARG A 556 -17.93 -1.47 -11.79
N GLU A 557 -19.15 -1.98 -11.62
CA GLU A 557 -20.13 -2.08 -12.72
C GLU A 557 -20.52 -0.70 -13.28
N VAL A 558 -20.59 0.35 -12.45
CA VAL A 558 -20.85 1.73 -12.90
C VAL A 558 -19.64 2.30 -13.64
N ALA A 559 -18.42 2.03 -13.18
CA ALA A 559 -17.20 2.45 -13.88
C ALA A 559 -17.02 1.72 -15.22
N GLU A 560 -17.37 0.43 -15.30
CA GLU A 560 -17.34 -0.36 -16.53
C GLU A 560 -18.47 -0.01 -17.50
N LEU A 561 -19.65 0.37 -17.00
CA LEU A 561 -20.78 0.82 -17.84
C LEU A 561 -20.49 2.14 -18.57
N PHE A 562 -19.62 2.98 -18.00
CA PHE A 562 -19.24 4.29 -18.54
C PHE A 562 -17.72 4.36 -18.87
N ALA A 563 -17.12 3.21 -19.23
CA ALA A 563 -15.69 3.02 -19.49
C ALA A 563 -15.13 3.75 -20.72
#